data_AF-A0A537CJ09-F1
#
_entry.id   AF-A0A537CJ09-F1
#
_cell.length_a   1.000
_cell.length_b   1.000
_cell.length_c   1.000
_cell.angle_alpha   90.00
_cell.angle_beta   90.00
_cell.angle_gamma   90.00
#
_symmetry.space_group_name_H-M   'P 1'
#
loop_
_entity.id
_entity.type
_entity.pdbx_description
1 polymer ?
#
loop_
_entity_poly.entity_id
_entity_poly.type
_entity_poly.pdbx_seq_one_letter_code
_entity_poly.pdbx_strand_id
1 'polypeptide(L)'
;MAERYDKVAITLHWVVAALVLCQISLGWWMLDLPKSPPGLRAGWFNVHKSIGLTIGLLVLFRLAWRIGHPPPPLPESMPRWQARAARASHFLLYAALIAQPLVGYLGSSFTPYPIK
;
A
#
# COMPACT_ATOMS: atom_id res chain seq x y z
N MET A 1 -25.96 -4.69 -14.91
CA MET A 1 -24.75 -4.07 -14.30
C MET A 1 -24.54 -4.70 -12.93
N ALA A 2 -23.30 -4.99 -12.52
CA ALA A 2 -23.03 -5.49 -11.18
C ALA A 2 -23.28 -4.37 -10.16
N GLU A 3 -24.14 -4.61 -9.17
CA GLU A 3 -24.45 -3.63 -8.11
C GLU A 3 -23.41 -3.61 -6.98
N ARG A 4 -22.51 -4.60 -6.93
CA ARG A 4 -21.53 -4.77 -5.85
C ARG A 4 -20.17 -5.14 -6.39
N TYR A 5 -19.14 -4.78 -5.63
CA TYR A 5 -17.79 -5.28 -5.84
C TYR A 5 -17.77 -6.80 -5.69
N ASP A 6 -16.97 -7.46 -6.52
CA ASP A 6 -16.74 -8.89 -6.38
C ASP A 6 -15.98 -9.21 -5.07
N LYS A 7 -16.09 -10.46 -4.61
CA LYS A 7 -15.48 -10.89 -3.34
C LYS A 7 -13.96 -10.79 -3.35
N VAL A 8 -13.31 -10.97 -4.50
CA VAL A 8 -11.84 -10.87 -4.62
C VAL A 8 -11.42 -9.41 -4.44
N ALA A 9 -12.10 -8.46 -5.08
CA ALA A 9 -11.84 -7.03 -4.93
C ALA A 9 -12.01 -6.57 -3.47
N ILE A 10 -13.06 -7.04 -2.78
CA ILE A 10 -13.30 -6.73 -1.35
C ILE A 10 -12.19 -7.35 -0.48
N THR A 11 -11.83 -8.60 -0.72
CA THR A 11 -10.79 -9.31 0.06
C THR A 11 -9.43 -8.63 -0.11
N LEU A 12 -9.02 -8.36 -1.35
CA LEU A 12 -7.79 -7.63 -1.65
C LEU A 12 -7.78 -6.25 -0.99
N HIS A 13 -8.94 -5.59 -0.90
CA HIS A 13 -9.03 -4.30 -0.23
C HIS A 13 -8.73 -4.37 1.25
N TRP A 14 -9.39 -5.27 1.96
CA TRP A 14 -9.21 -5.37 3.40
C TRP A 14 -7.83 -5.92 3.76
N VAL A 15 -7.28 -6.85 2.97
CA VAL A 15 -5.90 -7.34 3.16
C VAL A 15 -4.90 -6.19 3.00
N VAL A 16 -4.97 -5.42 1.90
CA VAL A 16 -4.07 -4.28 1.69
C VAL A 16 -4.25 -3.24 2.79
N ALA A 17 -5.49 -2.92 3.18
CA ALA A 17 -5.76 -1.95 4.24
C ALA A 17 -5.15 -2.38 5.58
N ALA A 18 -5.33 -3.65 5.98
CA ALA A 18 -4.75 -4.19 7.20
C ALA A 18 -3.21 -4.17 7.18
N LEU A 19 -2.60 -4.54 6.06
CA LEU A 19 -1.14 -4.49 5.90
C LEU A 19 -0.61 -3.06 5.94
N VAL A 20 -1.30 -2.10 5.33
CA VAL A 20 -0.91 -0.68 5.38
C VAL A 20 -0.99 -0.14 6.81
N LEU A 21 -2.04 -0.46 7.57
CA LEU A 21 -2.14 -0.07 8.98
C LEU A 21 -1.01 -0.69 9.80
N CYS A 22 -0.74 -1.99 9.61
CA CYS A 22 0.39 -2.66 10.24
C CYS A 22 1.72 -1.98 9.88
N GLN A 23 1.95 -1.66 8.62
CA GLN A 23 3.16 -1.00 8.13
C GLN A 23 3.36 0.38 8.74
N ILE A 24 2.29 1.19 8.87
CA ILE A 24 2.33 2.50 9.50
C ILE A 24 2.67 2.35 10.99
N SER A 25 1.98 1.48 11.72
CA SER A 25 2.23 1.23 13.14
C SER A 25 3.66 0.73 13.39
N LEU A 26 4.12 -0.21 12.55
CA LEU A 26 5.48 -0.77 12.61
C LEU A 26 6.51 0.33 12.33
N GLY A 27 6.31 1.12 11.28
CA GLY A 27 7.20 2.23 10.93
C GLY A 27 7.30 3.28 12.04
N TRP A 28 6.18 3.59 12.71
CA TRP A 28 6.15 4.52 13.83
C TRP A 28 6.93 3.99 15.03
N TRP A 29 6.68 2.74 15.43
CA TRP A 29 7.40 2.10 16.53
C TRP A 29 8.91 1.98 16.26
N MET A 30 9.30 1.77 14.99
CA MET A 30 10.71 1.69 14.60
C MET A 30 11.47 3.01 14.74
N LEU A 31 10.79 4.15 14.91
CA LEU A 31 11.44 5.44 15.17
C LEU A 31 12.20 5.42 16.51
N ASP A 32 11.69 4.67 17.49
CA ASP A 32 12.23 4.61 18.85
C ASP A 32 13.35 3.56 19.01
N LEU A 33 13.61 2.75 17.97
CA LEU A 33 14.66 1.73 18.04
C LEU A 33 16.06 2.38 18.08
N PRO A 34 16.96 1.98 19.00
CA PRO A 34 18.32 2.50 19.06
C PRO A 34 19.08 2.36 17.73
N LYS A 35 19.80 3.42 17.33
CA LYS A 35 20.55 3.46 16.05
C LYS A 35 21.88 2.70 16.07
N SER A 36 22.24 2.06 17.19
CA SER A 36 23.51 1.36 17.34
C SER A 36 23.58 0.06 16.52
N PRO A 37 24.62 -0.15 15.69
CA PRO A 37 24.87 -1.42 15.01
C PRO A 37 25.56 -2.45 15.94
N PRO A 38 25.46 -3.78 15.68
CA PRO A 38 24.46 -4.53 14.92
C PRO A 38 23.33 -5.05 15.84
N GLY A 39 22.07 -5.06 15.38
CA GLY A 39 20.98 -5.54 16.26
C GLY A 39 19.56 -5.46 15.72
N LEU A 40 18.60 -5.59 16.65
CA LEU A 40 17.14 -5.65 16.48
C LEU A 40 16.58 -4.67 15.43
N ARG A 41 17.14 -3.46 15.35
CA ARG A 41 16.73 -2.42 14.38
C ARG A 41 16.85 -2.89 12.94
N ALA A 42 18.00 -3.43 12.52
CA ALA A 42 18.19 -3.85 11.13
C ALA A 42 17.22 -4.97 10.74
N GLY A 43 16.96 -5.91 11.64
CA GLY A 43 15.98 -6.99 11.43
C GLY A 43 14.57 -6.45 11.18
N TRP A 44 14.08 -5.53 12.01
CA TRP A 44 12.76 -4.94 11.82
C TRP A 44 12.66 -4.04 10.58
N PHE A 45 13.74 -3.36 10.19
CA PHE A 45 13.78 -2.64 8.91
C PHE A 45 13.67 -3.58 7.71
N ASN A 46 14.27 -4.78 7.76
CA ASN A 46 14.07 -5.80 6.72
C ASN A 46 12.60 -6.27 6.69
N VAL A 47 12.00 -6.56 7.86
CA VAL A 47 10.58 -6.95 7.94
C VAL A 47 9.67 -5.86 7.38
N HIS A 48 9.87 -4.60 7.78
CA HIS A 48 9.12 -3.45 7.26
C HIS A 48 9.29 -3.33 5.73
N LYS A 49 10.52 -3.47 5.21
CA LYS A 49 10.75 -3.45 3.76
C LYS A 49 10.01 -4.59 3.05
N SER A 50 10.08 -5.81 3.57
CA SER A 50 9.39 -6.97 2.99
C SER A 50 7.88 -6.78 2.96
N ILE A 51 7.28 -6.32 4.06
CA ILE A 51 5.83 -6.01 4.12
C ILE A 51 5.47 -4.93 3.09
N GLY A 52 6.28 -3.87 2.99
CA GLY A 52 6.09 -2.79 2.02
C GLY A 52 6.09 -3.31 0.57
N LEU A 53 7.07 -4.15 0.21
CA LEU A 53 7.13 -4.78 -1.11
C LEU A 53 5.93 -5.71 -1.37
N THR A 54 5.51 -6.49 -0.37
CA THR A 54 4.30 -7.32 -0.46
C THR A 54 3.05 -6.49 -0.72
N ILE A 55 2.88 -5.35 -0.01
CA ILE A 55 1.79 -4.41 -0.27
C ILE A 55 1.84 -3.92 -1.73
N GLY A 56 3.02 -3.51 -2.21
CA GLY A 56 3.21 -3.08 -3.59
C GLY A 56 2.76 -4.14 -4.61
N LEU A 57 3.17 -5.39 -4.43
CA LEU A 57 2.77 -6.50 -5.30
C LEU A 57 1.25 -6.77 -5.25
N LEU A 58 0.65 -6.76 -4.04
CA LEU A 58 -0.79 -6.93 -3.88
C LEU A 58 -1.59 -5.80 -4.53
N VAL A 59 -1.08 -4.57 -4.48
CA VAL A 59 -1.69 -3.41 -5.12
C VAL A 59 -1.61 -3.51 -6.65
N LEU A 60 -0.48 -3.96 -7.20
CA LEU A 60 -0.35 -4.24 -8.63
C LEU A 60 -1.33 -5.32 -9.08
N PHE A 61 -1.42 -6.42 -8.32
CA PHE A 61 -2.38 -7.48 -8.57
C PHE A 61 -3.83 -6.97 -8.50
N ARG A 62 -4.15 -6.15 -7.50
CA ARG A 62 -5.46 -5.50 -7.38
C ARG A 62 -5.78 -4.60 -8.58
N LEU A 63 -4.80 -3.85 -9.08
CA LEU A 63 -5.00 -2.99 -10.25
C LEU A 63 -5.25 -3.82 -11.50
N ALA A 64 -4.49 -4.90 -11.72
CA ALA A 64 -4.71 -5.85 -12.80
C ALA A 64 -6.11 -6.50 -12.70
N TRP A 65 -6.51 -6.91 -11.50
CA TRP A 65 -7.86 -7.46 -11.26
C TRP A 65 -8.95 -6.47 -11.62
N ARG A 66 -8.81 -5.20 -11.23
CA ARG A 66 -9.76 -4.12 -11.52
C ARG A 66 -9.92 -3.84 -13.02
N ILE A 67 -8.88 -4.08 -13.83
CA ILE A 67 -8.98 -3.93 -15.30
C ILE A 67 -9.90 -5.01 -15.89
N GLY A 68 -9.80 -6.25 -15.41
CA GLY A 68 -10.67 -7.36 -15.82
C GLY A 68 -12.06 -7.34 -15.16
N HIS A 69 -12.18 -6.72 -13.99
CA HIS A 69 -13.40 -6.64 -13.19
C HIS A 69 -13.69 -5.18 -12.80
N PRO A 70 -14.25 -4.38 -13.74
CA PRO A 70 -14.53 -2.97 -13.49
C PRO A 70 -15.49 -2.79 -12.30
N PRO A 71 -15.27 -1.78 -11.45
CA PRO A 71 -16.16 -1.50 -10.32
C PRO A 71 -17.55 -1.08 -10.81
N PRO A 72 -18.59 -1.25 -9.97
CA PRO A 72 -19.91 -0.69 -10.23
C PRO A 72 -19.85 0.81 -10.58
N PRO A 73 -20.74 1.30 -11.46
CA PRO A 73 -20.80 2.72 -11.79
C PRO A 73 -21.13 3.56 -10.56
N LEU A 74 -20.69 4.81 -10.57
CA LEU A 74 -21.11 5.78 -9.55
C LEU A 74 -22.61 6.12 -9.73
N PRO A 75 -23.36 6.39 -8.64
CA PRO A 75 -24.75 6.82 -8.74
C PRO A 75 -24.92 8.06 -9.62
N GLU A 76 -25.94 8.09 -10.48
CA GLU A 76 -26.22 9.22 -11.37
C GLU A 76 -26.57 10.50 -10.61
N SER A 77 -27.11 10.36 -9.40
CA SER A 77 -27.42 11.47 -8.48
C SER A 77 -26.18 12.10 -7.83
N MET A 78 -24.97 11.52 -8.01
CA MET A 78 -23.76 12.01 -7.38
C MET A 78 -23.27 13.32 -8.03
N PRO A 79 -23.06 14.40 -7.24
CA PRO A 79 -22.47 15.63 -7.76
C PRO A 79 -21.11 15.41 -8.44
N ARG A 80 -20.89 16.10 -9.57
CA ARG A 80 -19.66 15.92 -10.39
C ARG A 80 -18.37 16.15 -9.60
N TRP A 81 -18.38 17.06 -8.62
CA TRP A 81 -17.21 17.33 -7.78
C TRP A 81 -16.87 16.16 -6.84
N GLN A 82 -17.89 15.47 -6.30
CA GLN A 82 -17.69 14.26 -5.47
C GLN A 82 -17.11 13.13 -6.31
N ALA A 83 -17.65 12.92 -7.52
CA ALA A 83 -17.13 11.93 -8.44
C ALA A 83 -15.67 12.19 -8.83
N ARG A 84 -15.29 13.45 -9.04
CA ARG A 84 -13.90 13.85 -9.30
C ARG A 84 -13.00 13.62 -8.10
N ALA A 85 -13.44 14.04 -6.90
CA ALA A 85 -12.70 13.84 -5.66
C ALA A 85 -12.46 12.34 -5.39
N ALA A 86 -13.49 11.51 -5.51
CA ALA A 86 -13.36 10.05 -5.32
C ALA A 86 -12.35 9.42 -6.29
N ARG A 87 -12.37 9.83 -7.57
CA ARG A 87 -11.39 9.35 -8.58
C ARG A 87 -9.98 9.83 -8.26
N ALA A 88 -9.83 11.11 -7.90
CA ALA A 88 -8.54 11.70 -7.55
C ALA A 88 -7.93 11.03 -6.31
N SER A 89 -8.71 10.85 -5.24
CA SER A 89 -8.26 10.16 -4.03
C SER A 89 -7.84 8.72 -4.33
N HIS A 90 -8.62 7.98 -5.12
CA HIS A 90 -8.28 6.60 -5.47
C HIS A 90 -6.98 6.53 -6.29
N PHE A 91 -6.79 7.44 -7.24
CA PHE A 91 -5.56 7.55 -8.01
C PHE A 91 -4.35 7.88 -7.12
N LEU A 92 -4.48 8.89 -6.26
CA LEU A 92 -3.41 9.29 -5.34
C LEU A 92 -3.03 8.17 -4.38
N LEU A 93 -4.01 7.43 -3.87
CA LEU A 93 -3.77 6.26 -3.02
C LEU A 93 -3.01 5.16 -3.77
N TYR A 94 -3.39 4.84 -5.01
CA TYR A 94 -2.61 3.89 -5.81
C TYR A 94 -1.18 4.36 -6.07
N ALA A 95 -1.02 5.63 -6.45
CA ALA A 95 0.29 6.21 -6.69
C ALA A 95 1.16 6.14 -5.43
N ALA A 96 0.62 6.51 -4.27
CA ALA A 96 1.33 6.43 -3.00
C ALA A 96 1.72 4.98 -2.62
N LEU A 97 0.78 4.04 -2.73
CA LEU A 97 1.01 2.64 -2.37
C LEU A 97 2.01 1.91 -3.29
N ILE A 98 2.19 2.39 -4.52
CA ILE A 98 3.22 1.88 -5.44
C ILE A 98 4.55 2.61 -5.24
N ALA A 99 4.53 3.94 -5.11
CA ALA A 99 5.74 4.74 -5.00
C ALA A 99 6.49 4.51 -3.68
N GLN A 100 5.78 4.45 -2.55
CA GLN A 100 6.41 4.28 -1.23
C GLN A 100 7.31 3.03 -1.11
N PRO A 101 6.87 1.81 -1.48
CA PRO A 101 7.75 0.65 -1.40
C PRO A 101 8.94 0.72 -2.36
N LEU A 102 8.80 1.36 -3.52
CA LEU A 102 9.93 1.59 -4.44
C LEU A 102 10.94 2.57 -3.84
N VAL A 103 10.47 3.68 -3.28
CA VAL A 103 11.32 4.67 -2.58
C VAL A 103 12.05 4.00 -1.40
N GLY A 104 11.33 3.22 -0.58
CA GLY A 104 11.91 2.51 0.55
C GLY A 104 12.94 1.45 0.12
N TYR A 105 12.64 0.68 -0.93
CA TYR A 105 13.57 -0.30 -1.50
C TYR A 105 14.84 0.38 -2.00
N LEU A 106 14.72 1.40 -2.86
CA LEU A 106 15.86 2.16 -3.37
C LEU A 106 16.68 2.78 -2.24
N GLY A 107 16.04 3.40 -1.24
CA GLY A 107 16.72 3.95 -0.07
C GLY A 107 17.50 2.90 0.73
N SER A 108 16.97 1.67 0.83
CA SER A 108 17.68 0.56 1.47
C SER A 108 18.86 0.05 0.65
N SER A 109 18.80 0.10 -0.68
CA SER A 109 19.86 -0.42 -1.57
C SER A 109 21.14 0.43 -1.53
N PHE A 110 21.06 1.68 -1.08
CA PHE A 110 22.19 2.61 -1.02
C PHE A 110 22.59 2.98 0.42
N THR A 111 22.14 2.22 1.42
CA THR A 111 22.44 2.50 2.82
C THR A 111 23.70 1.75 3.30
N PRO A 112 24.54 2.33 4.16
CA PRO A 112 25.70 1.63 4.74
C PRO A 112 25.32 0.62 5.83
N TYR A 113 24.05 0.60 6.26
CA TYR A 113 23.55 -0.36 7.25
C TYR A 113 23.25 -1.72 6.58
N PRO A 114 23.39 -2.85 7.30
CA PRO A 114 23.15 -4.20 6.76
C PRO A 114 21.65 -4.52 6.63
N ILE A 115 20.92 -3.69 5.89
CA ILE A 115 19.52 -3.87 5.53
C ILE A 115 19.53 -4.55 4.15
N LYS A 116 19.05 -5.79 4.10
CA LYS A 116 19.10 -6.64 2.90
C LYS A 116 17.79 -6.60 2.14
#